data_AF-A0A7C2BAX6-F1
#
_entry.id   AF-A0A7C2BAX6-F1
#
_cell.length_a   1.000
_cell.length_b   1.000
_cell.length_c   1.000
_cell.angle_alpha   90.00
_cell.angle_beta   90.00
_cell.angle_gamma   90.00
#
_symmetry.space_group_name_H-M   'P 1'
#
loop_
_entity.id
_entity.type
_entity.pdbx_description
1 polymer ?
#
loop_
_entity_poly.entity_id
_entity_poly.type
_entity_poly.pdbx_seq_one_letter_code
_entity_poly.pdbx_strand_id
1 'polypeptide(L)'
;MGMAARANLSRSDNTGPLYLVIDQGGHASRASLFNRQGELLSLAAIPIEAQVNGAGHVEYPAERLLQSIQQAIHEAVTSPNIKLTDIVAAGMATQRANVACWDRITGAPLAPLISWQDRRAADWIEKFQGDQSQIHQATGLFLSPHYGVGKLQWCIEKLPTVAAAAQQQRLCWGPMSSYLLHQLLDQKPYLVDHVNASRTLLWNIRTLA
;
A
#
# COMPACT_ATOMS: atom_id res chain seq x y z
N MET A 1 -21.21 14.10 -7.10
CA MET A 1 -20.66 15.43 -7.46
C MET A 1 -19.26 15.52 -6.87
N GLY A 2 -18.24 15.12 -7.63
CA GLY A 2 -16.84 15.21 -7.20
C GLY A 2 -16.35 16.64 -7.39
N MET A 3 -15.90 17.26 -6.30
CA MET A 3 -15.35 18.62 -6.33
C MET A 3 -13.93 18.54 -6.90
N ALA A 4 -13.80 18.50 -8.23
CA ALA A 4 -12.53 18.81 -8.89
C ALA A 4 -12.27 20.30 -8.66
N ALA A 5 -11.60 20.63 -7.55
CA ALA A 5 -11.11 21.96 -7.29
C ALA A 5 -10.07 22.30 -8.36
N ARG A 6 -10.51 22.93 -9.46
CA ARG A 6 -9.62 23.54 -10.45
C ARG A 6 -9.04 24.80 -9.81
N ALA A 7 -7.83 24.69 -9.27
CA ALA A 7 -7.03 25.85 -8.93
C ALA A 7 -6.75 26.62 -10.25
N ASN A 8 -7.30 27.83 -10.37
CA ASN A 8 -6.94 28.76 -11.43
C ASN A 8 -5.53 29.28 -11.16
N LEU A 9 -4.52 28.54 -11.62
CA LEU A 9 -3.13 28.98 -11.57
C LEU A 9 -2.82 29.75 -12.87
N SER A 10 -2.37 30.99 -12.71
CA SER A 10 -1.90 31.85 -13.81
C SER A 10 -0.73 31.20 -14.54
N ARG A 11 -0.72 31.36 -15.87
CA ARG A 11 0.23 30.77 -16.84
C ARG A 11 1.74 31.06 -16.63
N SER A 12 2.14 31.80 -15.61
CA SER A 12 3.55 32.17 -15.41
C SER A 12 4.29 31.09 -14.61
N ASP A 13 5.23 30.43 -15.28
CA ASP A 13 6.39 29.70 -14.73
C ASP A 13 6.25 28.24 -14.26
N ASN A 14 5.36 27.44 -14.86
CA ASN A 14 5.39 25.99 -14.64
C ASN A 14 6.46 25.26 -15.50
N THR A 15 7.66 25.85 -15.62
CA THR A 15 8.82 25.31 -16.38
C THR A 15 9.83 24.57 -15.49
N GLY A 16 9.45 24.27 -14.25
CA GLY A 16 10.30 23.64 -13.24
C GLY A 16 9.95 22.17 -12.95
N PRO A 17 10.80 21.49 -12.16
CA PRO A 17 10.56 20.11 -11.76
C PRO A 17 9.25 19.97 -10.97
N LEU A 18 8.50 18.92 -11.30
CA LEU A 18 7.26 18.51 -10.66
C LEU A 18 7.46 17.23 -9.86
N TYR A 19 6.69 17.10 -8.78
CA TYR A 19 6.74 15.98 -7.84
C TYR A 19 5.36 15.33 -7.74
N LEU A 20 5.26 14.06 -8.12
CA LEU A 20 4.05 13.28 -7.99
C LEU A 20 3.93 12.70 -6.58
N VAL A 21 2.78 12.84 -5.94
CA VAL A 21 2.49 12.21 -4.65
C VAL A 21 1.30 11.29 -4.82
N ILE A 22 1.50 10.01 -4.52
CA ILE A 22 0.46 8.99 -4.50
C ILE A 22 0.10 8.73 -3.04
N ASP A 23 -1.18 8.84 -2.71
CA ASP A 23 -1.69 8.58 -1.36
C ASP A 23 -2.84 7.57 -1.44
N GLN A 24 -2.53 6.32 -1.07
CA GLN A 24 -3.53 5.27 -0.92
C GLN A 24 -4.16 5.41 0.48
N GLY A 25 -5.37 5.96 0.54
CA GLY A 25 -6.17 6.10 1.76
C GLY A 25 -7.28 5.05 1.86
N GLY A 26 -8.00 5.06 2.99
CA GLY A 26 -9.08 4.10 3.22
C GLY A 26 -10.35 4.30 2.41
N HIS A 27 -10.58 5.53 1.96
CA HIS A 27 -11.78 5.94 1.22
C HIS A 27 -11.48 6.39 -0.22
N ALA A 28 -10.20 6.63 -0.54
CA ALA A 28 -9.79 7.06 -1.86
C ALA A 28 -8.31 6.79 -2.13
N SER A 29 -8.02 6.41 -3.37
CA SER A 29 -6.69 6.50 -3.96
C SER A 29 -6.51 7.90 -4.55
N ARG A 30 -5.46 8.60 -4.14
CA ARG A 30 -5.21 9.99 -4.53
C ARG A 30 -3.88 10.12 -5.25
N ALA A 31 -3.84 11.01 -6.22
CA ALA A 31 -2.61 11.44 -6.86
C ALA A 31 -2.60 12.97 -6.93
N SER A 32 -1.49 13.57 -6.52
CA SER A 32 -1.31 15.03 -6.47
C SER A 32 0.01 15.41 -7.15
N LEU A 33 0.03 16.57 -7.82
CA LEU A 33 1.25 17.13 -8.38
C LEU A 33 1.61 18.42 -7.69
N PHE A 34 2.88 18.55 -7.30
CA PHE A 34 3.44 19.72 -6.66
C PHE A 34 4.58 20.30 -7.50
N ASN A 35 4.74 21.62 -7.48
CA ASN A 35 5.97 22.26 -7.96
C ASN A 35 7.04 22.29 -6.84
N ARG A 36 8.21 22.85 -7.17
CA ARG A 36 9.35 22.96 -6.24
C ARG A 36 9.05 23.81 -5.00
N GLN A 37 8.09 24.71 -5.07
CA GLN A 37 7.66 25.57 -3.96
C GLN A 37 6.66 24.85 -3.03
N GLY A 38 6.23 23.63 -3.38
CA GLY A 38 5.24 22.87 -2.62
C GLY A 38 3.80 23.28 -2.94
N GLU A 39 3.57 24.01 -4.02
CA GLU A 39 2.24 24.42 -4.45
C GLU A 39 1.53 23.26 -5.15
N LEU A 40 0.28 23.00 -4.77
CA LEU A 40 -0.56 21.96 -5.38
C LEU A 40 -1.06 22.44 -6.75
N LEU A 41 -0.64 21.74 -7.80
CA LEU A 41 -1.00 22.06 -9.19
C LEU A 41 -2.19 21.24 -9.70
N SER A 42 -2.31 20.00 -9.23
CA SER A 42 -3.34 19.05 -9.67
C SER A 42 -3.59 18.02 -8.58
N LEU A 43 -4.83 17.58 -8.45
CA LEU A 43 -5.27 16.55 -7.52
C LEU A 43 -6.38 15.73 -8.18
N ALA A 44 -6.24 14.41 -8.14
CA ALA A 44 -7.29 13.46 -8.47
C ALA A 44 -7.53 12.50 -7.30
N ALA A 45 -8.77 12.07 -7.14
CA ALA A 45 -9.19 11.18 -6.07
C ALA A 45 -10.22 10.17 -6.59
N ILE A 46 -9.86 8.89 -6.55
CA ILE A 46 -10.71 7.80 -7.00
C ILE A 46 -11.22 7.05 -5.77
N PRO A 47 -12.55 7.00 -5.53
CA PRO A 47 -13.12 6.30 -4.39
C PRO A 47 -12.71 4.82 -4.36
N ILE A 48 -12.34 4.35 -3.18
CA ILE A 48 -12.05 2.94 -2.90
C ILE A 48 -12.48 2.63 -1.48
N GLU A 49 -13.02 1.44 -1.25
CA GLU A 49 -13.46 1.01 0.08
C GLU A 49 -13.06 -0.45 0.31
N ALA A 50 -12.80 -0.77 1.58
CA ALA A 50 -12.64 -2.15 1.99
C ALA A 50 -14.00 -2.85 1.94
N GLN A 51 -13.98 -4.13 1.57
CA GLN A 51 -15.14 -5.00 1.55
C GLN A 51 -15.13 -5.87 2.80
N VAL A 52 -16.31 -6.02 3.42
CA VAL A 52 -16.52 -7.00 4.49
C VAL A 52 -17.21 -8.21 3.89
N ASN A 53 -16.56 -9.38 3.92
CA ASN A 53 -17.15 -10.60 3.38
C ASN A 53 -18.06 -11.31 4.43
N GLY A 54 -18.70 -12.41 4.03
CA GLY A 54 -19.64 -13.14 4.90
C GLY A 54 -19.03 -13.70 6.21
N ALA A 55 -17.70 -13.79 6.31
CA ALA A 55 -16.99 -14.21 7.52
C ALA A 55 -16.53 -13.01 8.39
N GLY A 56 -16.92 -11.77 8.04
CA GLY A 56 -16.48 -10.56 8.73
C GLY A 56 -15.04 -10.14 8.42
N HIS A 57 -14.42 -10.76 7.42
CA HIS A 57 -13.08 -10.39 6.96
C HIS A 57 -13.12 -9.07 6.17
N VAL A 58 -12.13 -8.22 6.38
CA VAL A 58 -12.02 -6.88 5.79
C VAL A 58 -10.89 -6.85 4.76
N GLU A 59 -11.25 -6.69 3.49
CA GLU A 59 -10.34 -6.92 2.35
C GLU A 59 -10.45 -5.83 1.27
N TYR A 60 -9.37 -5.60 0.53
CA TYR A 60 -9.38 -4.79 -0.70
C TYR A 60 -9.18 -5.70 -1.92
N PRO A 61 -10.07 -5.66 -2.93
CA PRO A 61 -9.81 -6.33 -4.20
C PRO A 61 -8.56 -5.74 -4.85
N ALA A 62 -7.52 -6.56 -5.04
CA ALA A 62 -6.19 -6.11 -5.43
C ALA A 62 -6.17 -5.37 -6.78
N GLU A 63 -6.92 -5.89 -7.76
CA GLU A 63 -7.05 -5.27 -9.08
C GLU A 63 -7.77 -3.93 -9.02
N ARG A 64 -8.86 -3.81 -8.25
CA ARG A 64 -9.61 -2.56 -8.09
C ARG A 64 -8.77 -1.49 -7.40
N LEU A 65 -8.00 -1.87 -6.38
CA LEU A 65 -7.06 -0.99 -5.72
C LEU A 65 -6.02 -0.45 -6.71
N LEU A 66 -5.37 -1.33 -7.47
CA LEU A 66 -4.36 -0.94 -8.45
C LEU A 66 -4.95 -0.02 -9.54
N GLN A 67 -6.09 -0.40 -10.11
CA GLN A 67 -6.82 0.40 -11.09
C GLN A 67 -7.14 1.79 -10.56
N SER A 68 -7.60 1.90 -9.30
CA SER A 68 -7.92 3.20 -8.69
C SER A 68 -6.71 4.11 -8.56
N ILE A 69 -5.52 3.56 -8.27
CA ILE A 69 -4.28 4.33 -8.19
C ILE A 69 -3.82 4.75 -9.58
N GLN A 70 -3.84 3.84 -10.55
CA GLN A 70 -3.49 4.14 -11.95
C GLN A 70 -4.40 5.23 -12.53
N GLN A 71 -5.70 5.14 -12.25
CA GLN A 71 -6.67 6.15 -12.65
C GLN A 71 -6.41 7.49 -11.96
N ALA A 72 -6.14 7.51 -10.65
CA ALA A 72 -5.81 8.75 -9.94
C ALA A 72 -4.56 9.41 -10.56
N ILE A 73 -3.49 8.64 -10.79
CA ILE A 73 -2.26 9.14 -11.42
C ILE A 73 -2.58 9.71 -12.81
N HIS A 74 -3.30 8.95 -13.64
CA HIS A 74 -3.66 9.38 -14.99
C HIS A 74 -4.46 10.70 -14.97
N GLU A 75 -5.48 10.82 -14.13
CA GLU A 75 -6.28 12.04 -14.01
C GLU A 75 -5.46 13.22 -13.49
N ALA A 76 -4.54 13.01 -12.55
CA ALA A 76 -3.69 14.07 -12.01
C ALA A 76 -2.71 14.61 -13.06
N VAL A 77 -2.14 13.76 -13.92
CA VAL A 77 -1.12 14.15 -14.91
C VAL A 77 -1.69 14.65 -16.24
N THR A 78 -2.98 14.42 -16.53
CA THR A 78 -3.61 14.79 -17.83
C THR A 78 -4.09 16.25 -17.88
N SER A 79 -3.63 17.11 -16.95
CA SER A 79 -3.98 18.53 -16.94
C SER A 79 -3.24 19.30 -18.06
N PRO A 80 -3.88 20.26 -18.77
CA PRO A 80 -3.32 20.94 -19.95
C PRO A 80 -2.01 21.72 -19.71
N ASN A 81 -1.64 21.94 -18.44
CA ASN A 81 -0.43 22.67 -18.05
C ASN A 81 0.66 21.77 -17.46
N ILE A 82 0.55 20.45 -17.64
CA ILE A 82 1.46 19.46 -17.07
C ILE A 82 2.11 18.68 -18.20
N LYS A 83 3.44 18.75 -18.29
CA LYS A 83 4.21 17.87 -19.15
C LYS A 83 4.75 16.72 -18.31
N LEU A 84 4.55 15.49 -18.77
CA LEU A 84 5.06 14.30 -18.08
C LEU A 84 6.59 14.34 -17.89
N THR A 85 7.31 14.95 -18.84
CA THR A 85 8.77 15.13 -18.78
C THR A 85 9.24 16.02 -17.63
N ASP A 86 8.35 16.82 -17.06
CA ASP A 86 8.69 17.72 -15.95
C ASP A 86 8.56 17.01 -14.59
N ILE A 87 7.94 15.81 -14.54
CA ILE A 87 7.83 15.01 -13.32
C ILE A 87 9.16 14.30 -13.07
N VAL A 88 9.92 14.77 -12.07
CA VAL A 88 11.27 14.26 -11.79
C VAL A 88 11.32 13.23 -10.67
N ALA A 89 10.27 13.16 -9.84
CA ALA A 89 10.18 12.21 -8.74
C ALA A 89 8.72 11.90 -8.37
N ALA A 90 8.53 10.73 -7.77
CA ALA A 90 7.26 10.33 -7.17
C ALA A 90 7.46 9.83 -5.74
N GLY A 91 6.55 10.21 -4.84
CA GLY A 91 6.45 9.70 -3.47
C GLY A 91 5.15 8.90 -3.30
N MET A 92 5.17 7.90 -2.42
CA MET A 92 4.00 7.09 -2.10
C MET A 92 3.78 7.02 -0.59
N ALA A 93 2.56 7.30 -0.16
CA ALA A 93 2.05 7.00 1.16
C ALA A 93 0.87 6.03 1.03
N THR A 94 0.72 5.13 1.99
CA THR A 94 -0.39 4.16 2.01
C THR A 94 -0.97 4.02 3.41
N GLN A 95 -2.19 3.50 3.50
CA GLN A 95 -2.64 2.84 4.71
C GLN A 95 -1.61 1.78 5.12
N ARG A 96 -1.16 1.85 6.36
CA ARG A 96 -0.18 0.92 6.93
C ARG A 96 -0.88 -0.35 7.42
N ALA A 97 -0.09 -1.41 7.68
CA ALA A 97 -0.55 -2.71 8.21
C ALA A 97 -1.55 -3.49 7.32
N ASN A 98 -1.97 -2.93 6.18
CA ASN A 98 -2.52 -3.67 5.07
C ASN A 98 -1.43 -4.56 4.46
N VAL A 99 -1.75 -5.81 4.14
CA VAL A 99 -0.79 -6.77 3.58
C VAL A 99 -1.28 -7.41 2.29
N ALA A 100 -0.34 -7.77 1.43
CA ALA A 100 -0.58 -8.42 0.16
C ALA A 100 0.21 -9.74 0.05
N CYS A 101 -0.37 -10.72 -0.63
CA CYS A 101 0.33 -11.89 -1.15
C CYS A 101 0.31 -11.81 -2.68
N TRP A 102 1.46 -11.86 -3.34
CA TRP A 102 1.54 -11.87 -4.79
C TRP A 102 2.60 -12.84 -5.28
N ASP A 103 2.49 -13.19 -6.54
CA ASP A 103 3.42 -14.05 -7.22
C ASP A 103 4.64 -13.27 -7.68
N ARG A 104 5.84 -13.70 -7.29
CA ARG A 104 7.08 -13.00 -7.65
C ARG A 104 7.43 -13.11 -9.15
N ILE A 105 6.91 -14.11 -9.84
CA ILE A 105 7.21 -14.33 -11.26
C ILE A 105 6.22 -13.56 -12.12
N THR A 106 4.93 -13.71 -11.83
CA THR A 106 3.88 -13.12 -12.68
C THR A 106 3.46 -11.73 -12.21
N GLY A 107 3.79 -11.36 -10.97
CA GLY A 107 3.24 -10.17 -10.31
C GLY A 107 1.78 -10.33 -9.89
N ALA A 108 1.10 -11.43 -10.22
CA ALA A 108 -0.33 -11.56 -9.99
C ALA A 108 -0.65 -11.60 -8.48
N PRO A 109 -1.71 -10.91 -8.02
CA PRO A 109 -2.18 -11.06 -6.66
C PRO A 109 -2.65 -12.49 -6.43
N LEU A 110 -2.23 -13.10 -5.33
CA LEU A 110 -2.63 -14.47 -4.96
C LEU A 110 -3.91 -14.51 -4.12
N ALA A 111 -4.31 -13.34 -3.59
CA ALA A 111 -5.47 -13.12 -2.74
C ALA A 111 -5.85 -11.63 -2.74
N PRO A 112 -7.06 -11.26 -2.27
CA PRO A 112 -7.33 -9.87 -1.86
C PRO A 112 -6.31 -9.37 -0.83
N LEU A 113 -6.08 -8.05 -0.81
CA LEU A 113 -5.25 -7.45 0.24
C LEU A 113 -6.04 -7.45 1.56
N ILE A 114 -5.40 -7.87 2.64
CA ILE A 114 -6.05 -7.92 3.96
C ILE A 114 -5.86 -6.58 4.66
N SER A 115 -6.96 -5.94 5.07
CA SER A 115 -6.98 -4.63 5.72
C SER A 115 -6.38 -4.67 7.12
N TRP A 116 -5.84 -3.55 7.59
CA TRP A 116 -5.44 -3.31 8.99
C TRP A 116 -6.60 -3.46 9.98
N GLN A 117 -7.84 -3.32 9.51
CA GLN A 117 -9.07 -3.50 10.30
C GLN A 117 -9.42 -4.97 10.52
N ASP A 118 -8.88 -5.87 9.70
CA ASP A 118 -9.21 -7.28 9.72
C ASP A 118 -8.75 -7.94 11.03
N ARG A 119 -9.63 -8.75 11.62
CA ARG A 119 -9.37 -9.43 12.90
C ARG A 119 -9.29 -10.95 12.79
N ARG A 120 -9.24 -11.53 11.58
CA ARG A 120 -9.30 -12.99 11.38
C ARG A 120 -8.18 -13.77 12.05
N ALA A 121 -7.06 -13.10 12.35
CA ALA A 121 -5.91 -13.69 13.00
C ALA A 121 -5.92 -13.53 14.54
N ALA A 122 -7.01 -13.05 15.14
CA ALA A 122 -7.06 -12.78 16.59
C ALA A 122 -6.71 -14.01 17.43
N ASP A 123 -7.34 -15.16 17.17
CA ASP A 123 -7.10 -16.40 17.92
C ASP A 123 -5.67 -16.93 17.73
N TRP A 124 -5.06 -16.66 16.57
CA TRP A 124 -3.68 -17.04 16.34
C TRP A 124 -2.71 -16.14 17.11
N ILE A 125 -2.95 -14.83 17.12
CA ILE A 125 -2.16 -13.85 17.88
C ILE A 125 -2.21 -14.14 19.38
N GLU A 126 -3.35 -14.59 19.90
CA GLU A 126 -3.53 -14.85 21.33
C GLU A 126 -2.57 -15.94 21.86
N LYS A 127 -2.14 -16.86 21.00
CA LYS A 127 -1.18 -17.91 21.35
C LYS A 127 0.21 -17.37 21.75
N PHE A 128 0.51 -16.12 21.39
CA PHE A 128 1.81 -15.49 21.61
C PHE A 128 1.80 -14.45 22.73
N GLN A 129 0.70 -14.27 23.47
CA GLN A 129 0.64 -13.25 24.54
C GLN A 129 1.74 -13.42 25.60
N GLY A 130 2.22 -14.64 25.82
CA GLY A 130 3.37 -14.90 26.71
C GLY A 130 4.68 -14.22 26.25
N ASP A 131 4.84 -14.00 24.94
CA ASP A 131 6.03 -13.41 24.32
C ASP A 131 5.92 -11.89 24.12
N GLN A 132 4.82 -11.29 24.56
CA GLN A 132 4.47 -9.90 24.33
C GLN A 132 5.59 -8.92 24.68
N SER A 133 6.25 -9.10 25.82
CA SER A 133 7.34 -8.21 26.27
C SER A 133 8.52 -8.23 25.29
N GLN A 134 8.94 -9.43 24.86
CA GLN A 134 10.03 -9.61 23.91
C GLN A 134 9.69 -9.03 22.54
N ILE A 135 8.47 -9.29 22.05
CA ILE A 135 8.00 -8.78 20.76
C ILE A 135 7.89 -7.25 20.79
N HIS A 136 7.38 -6.68 21.88
CA HIS A 136 7.32 -5.23 22.05
C HIS A 136 8.71 -4.60 22.09
N GLN A 137 9.64 -5.22 22.82
CA GLN A 137 11.02 -4.73 22.87
C GLN A 137 11.68 -4.73 21.48
N ALA A 138 11.42 -5.75 20.67
CA ALA A 138 12.01 -5.88 19.34
C ALA A 138 11.33 -5.00 18.28
N THR A 139 10.01 -4.86 18.31
CA THR A 139 9.22 -4.25 17.22
C THR A 139 8.64 -2.87 17.56
N GLY A 140 8.55 -2.53 18.86
CA GLY A 140 7.83 -1.37 19.37
C GLY A 140 6.30 -1.53 19.34
N LEU A 141 5.77 -2.70 18.96
CA LEU A 141 4.34 -2.95 18.81
C LEU A 141 3.81 -3.83 19.94
N PHE A 142 2.52 -3.69 20.25
CA PHE A 142 1.79 -4.68 21.04
C PHE A 142 1.22 -5.73 20.10
N LEU A 143 1.22 -7.01 20.51
CA LEU A 143 0.55 -8.07 19.77
C LEU A 143 -0.92 -7.71 19.52
N SER A 144 -1.31 -7.76 18.25
CA SER A 144 -2.66 -7.42 17.80
C SER A 144 -2.88 -7.99 16.40
N PRO A 145 -4.10 -8.47 16.07
CA PRO A 145 -4.44 -8.88 14.71
C PRO A 145 -4.41 -7.74 13.70
N HIS A 146 -4.26 -6.49 14.16
CA HIS A 146 -4.04 -5.32 13.32
C HIS A 146 -2.83 -5.49 12.37
N TYR A 147 -1.76 -6.15 12.83
CA TYR A 147 -0.47 -6.23 12.12
C TYR A 147 -0.33 -7.47 11.22
N GLY A 148 0.72 -7.48 10.41
CA GLY A 148 0.84 -8.37 9.24
C GLY A 148 1.04 -9.87 9.52
N VAL A 149 1.86 -10.26 10.51
CA VAL A 149 2.34 -11.66 10.62
C VAL A 149 1.21 -12.69 10.76
N GLY A 150 0.18 -12.40 11.56
CA GLY A 150 -0.96 -13.32 11.71
C GLY A 150 -1.77 -13.47 10.41
N LYS A 151 -1.82 -12.42 9.59
CA LYS A 151 -2.49 -12.44 8.28
C LYS A 151 -1.69 -13.26 7.27
N LEU A 152 -0.36 -13.17 7.28
CA LEU A 152 0.51 -14.04 6.48
C LEU A 152 0.26 -15.51 6.82
N GLN A 153 0.29 -15.84 8.12
CA GLN A 153 0.04 -17.22 8.56
C GLN A 153 -1.33 -17.71 8.09
N TRP A 154 -2.38 -16.92 8.29
CA TRP A 154 -3.72 -17.27 7.83
C TRP A 154 -3.76 -17.51 6.31
N CYS A 155 -3.11 -16.66 5.51
CA CYS A 155 -3.05 -16.84 4.06
C CYS A 155 -2.38 -18.16 3.67
N ILE A 156 -1.24 -18.49 4.28
CA ILE A 156 -0.52 -19.75 4.00
C ILE A 156 -1.38 -20.97 4.38
N GLU A 157 -2.09 -20.91 5.51
CA GLU A 157 -2.90 -22.03 6.00
C GLU A 157 -4.22 -22.20 5.25
N LYS A 158 -4.85 -21.10 4.82
CA LYS A 158 -6.24 -21.11 4.36
C LYS A 158 -6.41 -20.89 2.86
N LEU A 159 -5.41 -20.35 2.16
CA LEU A 159 -5.51 -20.03 0.74
C LEU A 159 -4.62 -20.98 -0.09
N PRO A 160 -5.21 -21.94 -0.84
CA PRO A 160 -4.45 -22.88 -1.66
C PRO A 160 -3.50 -22.21 -2.66
N THR A 161 -3.89 -21.07 -3.23
CA THR A 161 -3.06 -20.27 -4.14
C THR A 161 -1.79 -19.75 -3.47
N VAL A 162 -1.91 -19.25 -2.24
CA VAL A 162 -0.78 -18.76 -1.44
C VAL A 162 0.11 -19.92 -0.99
N ALA A 163 -0.50 -21.01 -0.50
CA ALA A 163 0.22 -22.21 -0.08
C ALA A 163 1.06 -22.81 -1.23
N ALA A 164 0.48 -22.94 -2.43
CA ALA A 164 1.17 -23.46 -3.60
C ALA A 164 2.33 -22.53 -4.04
N ALA A 165 2.12 -21.21 -4.04
CA ALA A 165 3.18 -20.26 -4.34
C ALA A 165 4.32 -20.32 -3.30
N ALA A 166 4.01 -20.52 -2.02
CA ALA A 166 5.01 -20.69 -0.96
C ALA A 166 5.86 -21.94 -1.17
N GLN A 167 5.22 -23.09 -1.44
CA GLN A 167 5.91 -24.36 -1.73
C GLN A 167 6.84 -24.26 -2.94
N GLN A 168 6.45 -23.47 -3.95
CA GLN A 168 7.23 -23.25 -5.16
C GLN A 168 8.26 -22.12 -5.02
N GLN A 169 8.41 -21.51 -3.84
CA GLN A 169 9.29 -20.36 -3.59
C GLN A 169 8.98 -19.13 -4.47
N ARG A 170 7.72 -18.99 -4.86
CA ARG A 170 7.20 -17.89 -5.69
C ARG A 170 6.38 -16.88 -4.91
N LEU A 171 6.04 -17.16 -3.65
CA LEU A 171 5.30 -16.24 -2.80
C LEU A 171 6.14 -15.01 -2.44
N CYS A 172 5.63 -13.83 -2.78
CA CYS A 172 5.98 -12.58 -2.15
C CYS A 172 4.89 -12.14 -1.18
N TRP A 173 5.32 -11.58 -0.06
CA TRP A 173 4.44 -11.02 0.95
C TRP A 173 5.02 -9.73 1.51
N GLY A 174 4.15 -8.78 1.84
CA GLY A 174 4.58 -7.56 2.49
C GLY A 174 3.45 -6.53 2.64
N PRO A 175 3.79 -5.34 3.14
CA PRO A 175 2.87 -4.21 3.19
C PRO A 175 2.30 -3.86 1.81
N MET A 176 1.11 -3.25 1.80
CA MET A 176 0.46 -2.76 0.57
C MET A 176 1.42 -1.89 -0.28
N SER A 177 2.23 -1.04 0.33
CA SER A 177 3.21 -0.20 -0.38
C SER A 177 4.18 -1.02 -1.23
N SER A 178 4.70 -2.13 -0.71
CA SER A 178 5.61 -3.02 -1.45
C SER A 178 4.94 -3.65 -2.67
N TYR A 179 3.70 -4.12 -2.50
CA TYR A 179 2.91 -4.65 -3.61
C TYR A 179 2.66 -3.58 -4.67
N LEU A 180 2.24 -2.37 -4.27
CA LEU A 180 1.95 -1.29 -5.20
C LEU A 180 3.20 -0.83 -5.97
N LEU A 181 4.36 -0.70 -5.30
CA LEU A 181 5.63 -0.41 -5.97
C LEU A 181 6.00 -1.49 -6.97
N HIS A 182 5.82 -2.77 -6.61
CA HIS A 182 6.03 -3.89 -7.51
C HIS A 182 5.08 -3.83 -8.72
N GLN A 183 3.83 -3.41 -8.55
CA GLN A 183 2.89 -3.30 -9.68
C GLN A 183 3.18 -2.12 -10.60
N LEU A 184 3.43 -0.94 -10.02
CA LEU A 184 3.48 0.33 -10.74
C LEU A 184 4.81 0.58 -11.45
N LEU A 185 5.90 -0.04 -11.01
CA LEU A 185 7.24 0.20 -11.56
C LEU A 185 7.65 -0.93 -12.50
N ASP A 186 8.24 -0.58 -13.63
CA ASP A 186 8.72 -1.54 -14.64
C ASP A 186 9.80 -2.48 -14.08
N GLN A 187 10.60 -2.02 -13.11
CA GLN A 187 11.66 -2.82 -12.50
C GLN A 187 11.13 -3.92 -11.57
N LYS A 188 9.82 -3.93 -11.27
CA LYS A 188 9.17 -4.89 -10.38
C LYS A 188 9.92 -5.10 -9.04
N PRO A 189 10.29 -4.04 -8.32
CA PRO A 189 11.17 -4.15 -7.16
C PRO A 189 10.49 -4.83 -5.96
N TYR A 190 11.29 -5.42 -5.07
CA TYR A 190 10.86 -5.96 -3.77
C TYR A 190 11.34 -5.04 -2.65
N LEU A 191 10.74 -3.86 -2.56
CA LEU A 191 11.18 -2.81 -1.62
C LEU A 191 10.12 -2.54 -0.56
N VAL A 192 10.60 -2.17 0.62
CA VAL A 192 9.78 -1.69 1.74
C VAL A 192 10.60 -0.66 2.50
N ASP A 193 9.96 0.42 2.95
CA ASP A 193 10.61 1.39 3.84
C ASP A 193 10.46 0.94 5.31
N HIS A 194 11.23 1.55 6.21
CA HIS A 194 11.21 1.19 7.62
C HIS A 194 9.86 1.43 8.28
N VAL A 195 9.09 2.45 7.86
CA VAL A 195 7.77 2.74 8.45
C VAL A 195 6.78 1.63 8.11
N ASN A 196 6.71 1.16 6.87
CA ASN A 196 5.81 0.06 6.52
C ASN A 196 6.32 -1.29 7.05
N ALA A 197 7.63 -1.56 6.99
CA ALA A 197 8.22 -2.78 7.52
C ALA A 197 7.93 -2.94 9.03
N SER A 198 8.01 -1.84 9.79
CA SER A 198 7.73 -1.84 11.24
C SER A 198 6.32 -2.31 11.61
N ARG A 199 5.36 -2.32 10.67
CA ARG A 199 3.95 -2.70 10.91
C ARG A 199 3.63 -4.16 10.61
N THR A 200 4.67 -4.98 10.43
CA THR A 200 4.54 -6.40 10.11
C THR A 200 4.58 -7.32 11.34
N LEU A 201 5.05 -6.83 12.50
CA LEU A 201 5.55 -7.63 13.65
C LEU A 201 6.79 -8.50 13.34
N LEU A 202 7.41 -8.33 12.16
CA LEU A 202 8.59 -9.08 11.74
C LEU A 202 9.85 -8.21 11.61
N TRP A 203 9.72 -6.91 11.88
CA TRP A 203 10.83 -5.97 11.77
C TRP A 203 11.36 -5.59 13.14
N ASN A 204 12.63 -5.92 13.40
CA ASN A 204 13.31 -5.50 14.61
C ASN A 204 13.84 -4.08 14.44
N ILE A 205 13.30 -3.15 15.23
CA ILE A 205 13.63 -1.71 15.14
C ILE A 205 14.98 -1.37 15.79
N ARG A 206 15.58 -2.30 16.55
CA ARG A 206 16.87 -2.09 17.24
C ARG A 206 18.07 -2.50 16.41
N THR A 207 17.87 -3.29 15.36
CA THR A 207 18.94 -3.82 14.49
C THR A 207 19.11 -3.01 13.21
N LEU A 208 18.48 -1.83 13.12
CA LEU A 208 18.76 -0.84 12.08
C LEU A 208 20.15 -0.26 12.35
N ALA A 209 21.15 -0.75 11.62
CA ALA A 209 22.47 -0.10 11.52
C ALA A 209 22.36 1.19 10.69
#